data_AF-A0A3D3IYI5-F1
#
_entry.id   AF-A0A3D3IYI5-F1
#
_cell.length_a   1.000
_cell.length_b   1.000
_cell.length_c   1.000
_cell.angle_alpha   90.00
_cell.angle_beta   90.00
_cell.angle_gamma   90.00
#
_symmetry.space_group_name_H-M   'P 1'
#
loop_
_entity.id
_entity.type
_entity.pdbx_description
1 polymer ?
#
loop_
_entity_poly.entity_id
_entity_poly.type
_entity_poly.pdbx_seq_one_letter_code
_entity_poly.pdbx_strand_id
1 'polypeptide(L)'
;MKRLRFPILAAVLMMTAMLAGCGKTEHWAYNHEPDKDALVLYDNGKAELDGEKFTYTKNESVISLTDASGNTVDHRYINDDAHDRIYFYKSAVYHRGEEEKGAGIIGVWTQDNGRNTFQFTKDGTFSEESIFFGHYRLDKQAGTIKLMYSDPIEDTLLYYTLDGDEMIIDYPWPMVKTGSGKDK
;
A
#
# COMPACT_ATOMS: atom_id res chain seq x y z
N MET A 1 8.66 14.79 -60.34
CA MET A 1 8.95 15.72 -59.23
C MET A 1 9.59 14.92 -58.10
N LYS A 2 10.86 15.20 -57.79
CA LYS A 2 11.57 14.72 -56.59
C LYS A 2 10.93 15.32 -55.34
N ARG A 3 10.89 14.60 -54.20
CA ARG A 3 11.55 14.97 -52.91
C ARG A 3 11.64 13.78 -51.93
N LEU A 4 12.90 13.48 -51.55
CA LEU A 4 13.48 12.87 -50.32
C LEU A 4 12.75 11.68 -49.65
N ARG A 5 13.28 10.48 -49.38
CA ARG A 5 14.61 9.94 -48.97
C ARG A 5 15.27 10.67 -47.78
N PHE A 6 15.16 10.14 -46.57
CA PHE A 6 16.19 9.36 -45.84
C PHE A 6 15.69 8.93 -44.43
N PRO A 7 16.09 7.75 -43.91
CA PRO A 7 15.79 7.28 -42.56
C PRO A 7 16.87 7.75 -41.55
N ILE A 8 16.50 7.96 -40.28
CA ILE A 8 17.47 8.23 -39.19
C ILE A 8 17.26 7.21 -38.07
N LEU A 9 18.26 6.35 -37.96
CA LEU A 9 18.64 5.54 -36.81
C LEU A 9 19.26 6.47 -35.75
N ALA A 10 18.71 6.49 -34.53
CA ALA A 10 19.37 6.94 -33.29
C ALA A 10 18.46 6.54 -32.11
N ALA A 11 18.76 5.47 -31.38
CA ALA A 11 19.54 5.52 -30.14
C ALA A 11 18.94 6.48 -29.09
N VAL A 12 18.10 5.93 -28.19
CA VAL A 12 17.99 6.42 -26.80
C VAL A 12 18.17 5.21 -25.89
N LEU A 13 19.43 4.76 -25.82
CA LEU A 13 19.97 4.07 -24.67
C LEU A 13 20.62 5.18 -23.80
N MET A 14 20.45 5.06 -22.48
CA MET A 14 21.05 5.90 -21.42
C MET A 14 20.46 7.29 -21.20
N MET A 15 19.63 7.38 -20.17
CA MET A 15 19.96 7.99 -18.87
C MET A 15 18.63 7.93 -18.13
N THR A 16 18.52 7.16 -17.05
CA THR A 16 18.95 7.69 -15.76
C THR A 16 19.59 6.61 -14.90
N ALA A 17 20.93 6.63 -14.86
CA ALA A 17 21.62 6.45 -13.59
C ALA A 17 21.20 7.63 -12.70
N MET A 18 20.02 7.54 -12.08
CA MET A 18 19.60 8.46 -11.04
C MET A 18 19.93 7.80 -9.72
N LEU A 19 21.02 8.27 -9.12
CA LEU A 19 21.27 8.21 -7.69
C LEU A 19 21.33 6.77 -7.16
N ALA A 20 22.50 6.16 -7.33
CA ALA A 20 23.10 5.48 -6.18
C ALA A 20 23.26 6.55 -5.09
N GLY A 21 22.15 6.87 -4.41
CA GLY A 21 22.22 7.52 -3.13
C GLY A 21 23.11 6.65 -2.27
N CYS A 22 23.87 7.27 -1.37
CA CYS A 22 24.42 6.58 -0.22
C CYS A 22 23.27 6.08 0.68
N GLY A 23 22.40 5.23 0.14
CA GLY A 23 21.27 4.64 0.82
C GLY A 23 21.81 3.58 1.75
N LYS A 24 21.37 3.61 3.00
CA LYS A 24 21.52 2.45 3.86
C LYS A 24 20.47 1.44 3.45
N THR A 25 20.81 0.16 3.48
CA THR A 25 19.79 -0.88 3.38
C THR A 25 18.77 -0.68 4.49
N GLU A 26 17.51 -0.54 4.13
CA GLU A 26 16.42 -0.47 5.10
C GLU A 26 15.82 -1.87 5.26
N HIS A 27 15.58 -2.27 6.51
CA HIS A 27 14.91 -3.51 6.82
C HIS A 27 13.71 -3.23 7.72
N TRP A 28 12.56 -3.72 7.32
CA TRP A 28 11.28 -3.49 7.98
C TRP A 28 10.57 -4.82 8.18
N ALA A 29 10.05 -5.05 9.37
CA ALA A 29 9.19 -6.18 9.71
C ALA A 29 7.81 -5.69 10.11
N TYR A 30 6.78 -6.49 9.90
CA TYR A 30 5.48 -6.20 10.49
C TYR A 30 5.61 -6.15 12.02
N ASN A 31 4.94 -5.19 12.66
CA ASN A 31 5.04 -5.00 14.11
C ASN A 31 4.64 -6.23 14.95
N HIS A 32 3.77 -7.09 14.40
CA HIS A 32 3.33 -8.34 15.03
C HIS A 32 4.25 -9.54 14.76
N GLU A 33 5.22 -9.40 13.85
CA GLU A 33 6.26 -10.40 13.55
C GLU A 33 7.63 -9.70 13.39
N PRO A 34 8.14 -8.99 14.42
CA PRO A 34 9.26 -8.05 14.29
C PRO A 34 10.62 -8.69 13.99
N ASP A 35 10.74 -10.02 14.13
CA ASP A 35 11.99 -10.76 13.90
C ASP A 35 12.19 -11.22 12.45
N LYS A 36 11.23 -10.93 11.57
CA LYS A 36 11.24 -11.36 10.18
C LYS A 36 11.03 -10.18 9.25
N ASP A 37 12.04 -9.92 8.42
CA ASP A 37 11.96 -8.91 7.38
C ASP A 37 10.74 -9.18 6.47
N ALA A 38 9.87 -8.19 6.37
CA ALA A 38 8.74 -8.15 5.46
C ALA A 38 9.07 -7.26 4.25
N LEU A 39 9.83 -6.17 4.45
CA LEU A 39 10.29 -5.27 3.39
C LEU A 39 11.78 -4.97 3.57
N VAL A 40 12.57 -5.22 2.54
CA VAL A 40 13.99 -4.87 2.47
C VAL A 40 14.23 -3.97 1.27
N LEU A 41 14.86 -2.82 1.48
CA LEU A 41 15.21 -1.86 0.43
C LEU A 41 16.74 -1.75 0.34
N TYR A 42 17.33 -2.34 -0.69
CA TYR A 42 18.78 -2.38 -0.87
C TYR A 42 19.32 -1.09 -1.53
N ASP A 43 20.53 -0.70 -1.15
CA ASP A 43 21.25 0.47 -1.68
C ASP A 43 21.43 0.49 -3.22
N ASN A 44 21.35 -0.67 -3.85
CA ASN A 44 21.49 -0.87 -5.29
C ASN A 44 20.17 -0.79 -6.08
N GLY A 45 19.07 -0.36 -5.45
CA GLY A 45 17.76 -0.22 -6.09
C GLY A 45 16.97 -1.53 -6.23
N LYS A 46 17.41 -2.61 -5.57
CA LYS A 46 16.62 -3.84 -5.42
C LYS A 46 15.78 -3.78 -4.15
N ALA A 47 14.67 -4.50 -4.14
CA ALA A 47 13.84 -4.66 -2.97
C ALA A 47 13.36 -6.11 -2.82
N GLU A 48 12.98 -6.47 -1.60
CA GLU A 48 12.24 -7.68 -1.29
C GLU A 48 10.98 -7.29 -0.49
N LEU A 49 9.81 -7.77 -0.88
CA LEU A 49 8.55 -7.61 -0.15
C LEU A 49 7.90 -8.99 0.03
N ASP A 50 7.65 -9.40 1.27
CA ASP A 50 7.07 -10.70 1.64
C ASP A 50 7.80 -11.90 0.98
N GLY A 51 9.11 -11.79 0.74
CA GLY A 51 9.95 -12.80 0.09
C GLY A 51 10.01 -12.70 -1.44
N GLU A 52 9.21 -11.82 -2.05
CA GLU A 52 9.21 -11.57 -3.50
C GLU A 52 10.21 -10.46 -3.87
N LYS A 53 10.86 -10.60 -5.03
CA LYS A 53 11.98 -9.73 -5.44
C LYS A 53 11.54 -8.69 -6.46
N PHE A 54 11.99 -7.45 -6.24
CA PHE A 54 11.67 -6.30 -7.05
C PHE A 54 12.90 -5.44 -7.34
N THR A 55 12.76 -4.53 -8.29
CA THR A 55 13.48 -3.25 -8.29
C THR A 55 12.58 -2.18 -7.70
N TYR A 56 13.14 -1.11 -7.13
CA TYR A 56 12.31 -0.07 -6.52
C TYR A 56 12.81 1.36 -6.74
N THR A 57 11.86 2.28 -6.63
CA THR A 57 12.11 3.70 -6.39
C THR A 57 11.30 4.15 -5.18
N LYS A 58 11.82 5.11 -4.41
CA LYS A 58 11.16 5.64 -3.22
C LYS A 58 11.21 7.16 -3.21
N ASN A 59 10.08 7.80 -2.93
CA ASN A 59 9.98 9.22 -2.61
C ASN A 59 9.44 9.40 -1.18
N GLU A 60 9.03 10.59 -0.78
CA GLU A 60 8.58 10.89 0.60
C GLU A 60 7.28 10.18 1.03
N SER A 61 6.49 9.63 0.10
CA SER A 61 5.16 9.08 0.40
C SER A 61 4.82 7.79 -0.34
N VAL A 62 5.66 7.38 -1.31
CA VAL A 62 5.43 6.23 -2.17
C VAL A 62 6.72 5.42 -2.34
N ILE A 63 6.58 4.10 -2.27
CA ILE A 63 7.55 3.10 -2.71
C ILE A 63 6.97 2.40 -3.93
N SER A 64 7.58 2.58 -5.09
CA SER A 64 7.19 1.91 -6.33
C SER A 64 8.03 0.63 -6.47
N LEU A 65 7.37 -0.52 -6.55
CA LEU A 65 8.00 -1.83 -6.73
C LEU A 65 7.75 -2.32 -8.15
N THR A 66 8.81 -2.68 -8.87
CA THR A 66 8.71 -3.22 -10.23
C THR A 66 9.21 -4.66 -10.27
N ASP A 67 8.33 -5.56 -10.72
CA ASP A 67 8.61 -6.99 -10.82
C ASP A 67 9.55 -7.31 -12.00
N ALA A 68 9.93 -8.60 -12.13
CA ALA A 68 10.79 -9.05 -13.22
C ALA A 68 10.14 -8.95 -14.62
N SER A 69 8.81 -8.84 -14.69
CA SER A 69 8.05 -8.67 -15.93
C SER A 69 7.91 -7.19 -16.34
N GLY A 70 8.32 -6.26 -15.47
CA GLY A 70 8.20 -4.82 -15.68
C GLY A 70 6.87 -4.23 -15.20
N ASN A 71 6.06 -4.99 -14.46
CA ASN A 71 4.84 -4.45 -13.84
C ASN A 71 5.23 -3.66 -12.59
N THR A 72 4.73 -2.43 -12.48
CA THR A 72 5.00 -1.55 -11.34
C THR A 72 3.75 -1.42 -10.47
N VAL A 73 3.92 -1.55 -9.16
CA VAL A 73 2.89 -1.27 -8.15
C VAL A 73 3.42 -0.21 -7.20
N ASP A 74 2.61 0.83 -6.97
CA ASP A 74 2.92 1.92 -6.05
C ASP A 74 2.31 1.64 -4.68
N HIS A 75 3.16 1.63 -3.65
CA HIS A 75 2.75 1.49 -2.26
C HIS A 75 2.89 2.81 -1.53
N ARG A 76 1.77 3.34 -1.03
CA ARG A 76 1.81 4.47 -0.10
C ARG A 76 2.52 4.05 1.19
N TYR A 77 3.28 4.97 1.79
CA TYR A 77 3.75 4.80 3.15
C TYR A 77 3.73 6.11 3.93
N ILE A 78 3.65 6.01 5.26
CA ILE A 78 3.71 7.14 6.19
C ILE A 78 4.77 6.84 7.24
N ASN A 79 5.70 7.78 7.46
CA ASN A 79 6.64 7.71 8.56
C ASN A 79 5.99 8.16 9.86
N ASP A 80 6.21 7.40 10.93
CA ASP A 80 5.94 7.80 12.30
C ASP A 80 7.26 7.83 13.06
N ASP A 81 7.98 8.93 12.87
CA ASP A 81 9.32 9.15 13.44
C ASP A 81 9.31 9.13 14.97
N ALA A 82 8.18 9.45 15.61
CA ALA A 82 8.05 9.43 17.06
C ALA A 82 8.13 8.01 17.65
N HIS A 83 7.78 7.00 16.85
CA HIS A 83 7.75 5.60 17.26
C HIS A 83 8.71 4.70 16.46
N ASP A 84 9.59 5.28 15.64
CA ASP A 84 10.52 4.57 14.74
C ASP A 84 9.81 3.48 13.90
N ARG A 85 8.62 3.79 13.40
CA ARG A 85 7.78 2.89 12.59
C ARG A 85 7.35 3.55 11.29
N ILE A 86 6.95 2.73 10.33
CA ILE A 86 6.23 3.18 9.14
C ILE A 86 4.86 2.50 9.09
N TYR A 87 3.90 3.13 8.44
CA TYR A 87 2.69 2.48 7.96
C TYR A 87 2.86 2.23 6.48
N PHE A 88 3.06 0.98 6.09
CA PHE A 88 3.19 0.55 4.70
C PHE A 88 1.82 0.10 4.19
N TYR A 89 1.29 0.74 3.15
CA TYR A 89 -0.05 0.47 2.68
C TYR A 89 -0.05 -0.61 1.58
N LYS A 90 -0.94 -1.60 1.72
CA LYS A 90 -1.17 -2.65 0.74
C LYS A 90 -2.58 -2.55 0.21
N SER A 91 -2.70 -2.44 -1.12
CA SER A 91 -3.98 -2.36 -1.80
C SER A 91 -4.64 -3.73 -1.93
N ALA A 92 -5.95 -3.77 -1.75
CA ALA A 92 -6.78 -4.93 -2.00
C ALA A 92 -8.11 -4.50 -2.64
N VAL A 93 -8.60 -5.32 -3.56
CA VAL A 93 -9.89 -5.12 -4.21
C VAL A 93 -10.97 -5.82 -3.39
N TYR A 94 -12.07 -5.11 -3.15
CA TYR A 94 -13.25 -5.61 -2.46
C TYR A 94 -14.48 -5.44 -3.35
N HIS A 95 -15.36 -6.43 -3.31
CA HIS A 95 -16.60 -6.46 -4.06
C HIS A 95 -17.80 -6.34 -3.13
N ARG A 96 -18.78 -5.54 -3.56
CA ARG A 96 -20.02 -5.35 -2.82
C ARG A 96 -20.87 -6.62 -2.86
N GLY A 97 -21.48 -6.99 -1.73
CA GLY A 97 -22.45 -8.08 -1.65
C GLY A 97 -23.69 -7.83 -2.52
N GLU A 98 -24.21 -8.88 -3.16
CA GLU A 98 -25.28 -8.79 -4.19
C GLU A 98 -26.61 -8.22 -3.69
N GLU A 99 -26.93 -8.43 -2.41
CA GLU A 99 -28.19 -7.97 -1.79
C GLU A 99 -28.15 -6.49 -1.36
N GLU A 100 -26.96 -5.89 -1.33
CA GLU A 100 -26.70 -4.57 -0.75
C GLU A 100 -26.50 -3.54 -1.87
N LYS A 101 -27.57 -3.11 -2.55
CA LYS A 101 -27.45 -1.99 -3.52
C LYS A 101 -27.54 -0.65 -2.82
N GLY A 102 -26.46 0.12 -2.83
CA GLY A 102 -26.37 1.39 -2.12
C GLY A 102 -25.43 2.41 -2.76
N ALA A 103 -25.59 3.68 -2.39
CA ALA A 103 -24.67 4.74 -2.78
C ALA A 103 -23.50 4.82 -1.78
N GLY A 104 -22.28 4.97 -2.29
CA GLY A 104 -21.07 5.08 -1.47
C GLY A 104 -20.62 3.76 -0.85
N ILE A 105 -19.89 3.84 0.25
CA ILE A 105 -19.25 2.69 0.91
C ILE A 105 -20.19 1.86 1.80
N ILE A 106 -21.45 2.27 1.97
CA ILE A 106 -22.41 1.53 2.81
C ILE A 106 -22.66 0.14 2.19
N GLY A 107 -22.55 -0.89 3.02
CA GLY A 107 -22.81 -2.29 2.66
C GLY A 107 -21.71 -3.24 3.09
N VAL A 108 -21.83 -4.49 2.68
CA VAL A 108 -20.85 -5.55 2.90
C VAL A 108 -19.90 -5.63 1.72
N TRP A 109 -18.61 -5.64 2.01
CA TRP A 109 -17.51 -5.64 1.05
C TRP A 109 -16.61 -6.83 1.33
N THR A 110 -16.37 -7.67 0.33
CA THR A 110 -15.61 -8.91 0.47
C THR A 110 -14.47 -8.94 -0.53
N GLN A 111 -13.27 -9.25 -0.07
CA GLN A 111 -12.13 -9.47 -0.95
C GLN A 111 -12.31 -10.77 -1.76
N ASP A 112 -11.71 -10.87 -2.94
CA ASP A 112 -11.78 -12.08 -3.81
C ASP A 112 -11.44 -13.40 -3.11
N ASN A 113 -10.58 -13.37 -2.09
CA ASN A 113 -10.22 -14.55 -1.33
C ASN A 113 -11.31 -15.02 -0.35
N GLY A 114 -12.38 -14.25 -0.17
CA GLY A 114 -13.50 -14.48 0.74
C GLY A 114 -13.16 -14.41 2.23
N ARG A 115 -11.91 -14.03 2.59
CA ARG A 115 -11.43 -14.03 3.98
C ARG A 115 -11.63 -12.68 4.64
N ASN A 116 -11.31 -11.61 3.92
CA ASN A 116 -11.32 -10.27 4.48
C ASN A 116 -12.63 -9.59 4.09
N THR A 117 -13.38 -9.14 5.08
CA THR A 117 -14.66 -8.45 4.87
C THR A 117 -14.74 -7.16 5.66
N PHE A 118 -15.37 -6.15 5.09
CA PHE A 118 -15.80 -4.95 5.79
C PHE A 118 -17.32 -4.81 5.68
N GLN A 119 -17.96 -4.35 6.74
CA GLN A 119 -19.34 -3.89 6.68
C GLN A 119 -19.41 -2.45 7.17
N PHE A 120 -20.01 -1.56 6.39
CA PHE A 120 -20.24 -0.17 6.79
C PHE A 120 -21.74 0.13 6.81
N THR A 121 -22.20 0.78 7.87
CA THR A 121 -23.63 1.05 8.10
C THR A 121 -23.95 2.55 8.05
N LYS A 122 -25.23 2.89 7.81
CA LYS A 122 -25.66 4.30 7.63
C LYS A 122 -25.55 5.15 8.90
N ASP A 123 -25.55 4.52 10.06
CA ASP A 123 -25.39 5.15 11.37
C ASP A 123 -23.90 5.36 11.75
N GLY A 124 -22.96 5.04 10.85
CA GLY A 124 -21.55 5.32 11.06
C GLY A 124 -20.83 4.27 11.89
N THR A 125 -21.31 3.03 11.89
CA THR A 125 -20.61 1.87 12.50
C THR A 125 -19.98 1.00 11.43
N PHE A 126 -18.98 0.23 11.83
CA PHE A 126 -18.36 -0.76 10.95
C PHE A 126 -18.11 -2.08 11.68
N SER A 127 -17.96 -3.14 10.88
CA SER A 127 -17.27 -4.36 11.28
C SER A 127 -16.18 -4.72 10.27
N GLU A 128 -15.10 -5.30 10.76
CA GLU A 128 -14.00 -5.87 9.98
C GLU A 128 -13.90 -7.36 10.35
N GLU A 129 -13.97 -8.22 9.34
CA GLU A 129 -13.96 -9.68 9.44
C GLU A 129 -15.04 -10.24 10.39
N SER A 130 -16.07 -9.44 10.71
CA SER A 130 -17.07 -9.73 11.74
C SER A 130 -16.50 -9.98 13.15
N ILE A 131 -15.28 -9.54 13.42
CA ILE A 131 -14.60 -9.72 14.71
C ILE A 131 -14.16 -8.40 15.33
N PHE A 132 -13.79 -7.41 14.52
CA PHE A 132 -13.48 -6.07 14.99
C PHE A 132 -14.63 -5.13 14.68
N PHE A 133 -15.00 -4.27 15.64
CA PHE A 133 -16.15 -3.40 15.54
C PHE A 133 -15.81 -1.99 15.99
N GLY A 134 -16.56 -1.01 15.49
CA GLY A 134 -16.41 0.36 15.95
C GLY A 134 -17.22 1.38 15.15
N HIS A 135 -16.73 2.61 15.16
CA HIS A 135 -17.29 3.72 14.39
C HIS A 135 -16.34 4.10 13.27
N TYR A 136 -16.87 4.65 12.18
CA TYR A 136 -16.04 5.17 11.11
C TYR A 136 -16.36 6.63 10.78
N ARG A 137 -15.36 7.32 10.24
CA ARG A 137 -15.51 8.66 9.67
C ARG A 137 -15.01 8.66 8.23
N LEU A 138 -15.87 9.15 7.33
CA LEU A 138 -15.57 9.26 5.91
C LEU A 138 -15.10 10.67 5.56
N ASP A 139 -13.97 10.78 4.88
CA ASP A 139 -13.57 11.99 4.16
C ASP A 139 -13.56 11.68 2.65
N LYS A 140 -14.62 12.12 1.96
CA LYS A 140 -14.76 11.89 0.52
C LYS A 140 -13.80 12.73 -0.32
N GLN A 141 -13.33 13.86 0.20
CA GLN A 141 -12.41 14.73 -0.53
C GLN A 141 -11.00 14.17 -0.48
N ALA A 142 -10.60 13.64 0.68
CA ALA A 142 -9.31 13.00 0.86
C ALA A 142 -9.29 11.54 0.38
N GLY A 143 -10.46 10.93 0.15
CA GLY A 143 -10.57 9.51 -0.20
C GLY A 143 -10.16 8.60 0.96
N THR A 144 -10.54 8.94 2.20
CA THR A 144 -10.15 8.19 3.40
C THR A 144 -11.33 7.74 4.25
N ILE A 145 -11.13 6.62 4.94
CA ILE A 145 -12.01 6.08 5.97
C ILE A 145 -11.18 5.93 7.24
N LYS A 146 -11.54 6.66 8.29
CA LYS A 146 -10.95 6.46 9.61
C LYS A 146 -11.80 5.46 10.40
N LEU A 147 -11.23 4.31 10.72
CA LEU A 147 -11.80 3.29 11.60
C LEU A 147 -11.40 3.60 13.06
N MET A 148 -12.39 3.69 13.93
CA MET A 148 -12.22 3.90 15.37
C MET A 148 -12.78 2.68 16.09
N TYR A 149 -11.89 1.79 16.52
CA TYR A 149 -12.27 0.51 17.11
C TYR A 149 -12.85 0.69 18.51
N SER A 150 -13.79 -0.19 18.87
CA SER A 150 -14.34 -0.25 20.23
C SER A 150 -13.39 -0.93 21.21
N ASP A 151 -12.55 -1.83 20.70
CA ASP A 151 -11.46 -2.43 21.45
C ASP A 151 -10.29 -1.44 21.61
N PRO A 152 -9.44 -1.59 22.66
CA PRO A 152 -8.32 -0.70 22.93
C PRO A 152 -7.15 -0.96 21.97
N ILE A 153 -7.41 -0.87 20.67
CA ILE A 153 -6.44 -0.94 19.58
C ILE A 153 -6.35 0.39 18.85
N GLU A 154 -5.29 0.59 18.08
CA GLU A 154 -5.05 1.84 17.39
C GLU A 154 -6.08 2.09 16.28
N ASP A 155 -6.58 3.33 16.20
CA ASP A 155 -7.42 3.78 15.08
C ASP A 155 -6.68 3.56 13.75
N THR A 156 -7.42 3.13 12.73
CA THR A 156 -6.85 2.83 11.42
C THR A 156 -7.33 3.82 10.38
N LEU A 157 -6.43 4.36 9.57
CA LEU A 157 -6.76 5.22 8.44
C LEU A 157 -6.61 4.42 7.14
N LEU A 158 -7.73 4.17 6.46
CA LEU A 158 -7.74 3.56 5.14
C LEU A 158 -7.75 4.65 4.07
N TYR A 159 -7.08 4.41 2.95
CA TYR A 159 -7.39 5.12 1.69
C TYR A 159 -8.25 4.22 0.84
N TYR A 160 -9.20 4.81 0.12
CA TYR A 160 -10.08 4.06 -0.74
C TYR A 160 -10.36 4.76 -2.07
N THR A 161 -10.59 3.94 -3.09
CA THR A 161 -11.27 4.35 -4.32
C THR A 161 -12.51 3.49 -4.49
N LEU A 162 -13.56 4.05 -5.09
CA LEU A 162 -14.85 3.39 -5.25
C LEU A 162 -15.30 3.55 -6.71
N ASP A 163 -15.50 2.43 -7.38
CA ASP A 163 -16.09 2.36 -8.72
C ASP A 163 -17.28 1.36 -8.71
N GLY A 164 -18.48 1.91 -8.50
CA GLY A 164 -19.71 1.12 -8.40
C GLY A 164 -19.68 0.10 -7.26
N ASP A 165 -19.55 -1.17 -7.64
CA ASP A 165 -19.54 -2.34 -6.74
C ASP A 165 -18.13 -2.88 -6.47
N GLU A 166 -17.10 -2.16 -6.91
CA GLU A 166 -15.70 -2.42 -6.60
C GLU A 166 -15.13 -1.29 -5.75
N MET A 167 -14.45 -1.65 -4.67
CA MET A 167 -13.73 -0.72 -3.81
C MET A 167 -12.30 -1.21 -3.64
N ILE A 168 -11.33 -0.36 -3.95
CA ILE A 168 -9.93 -0.62 -3.64
C ILE A 168 -9.65 0.02 -2.29
N ILE A 169 -9.16 -0.76 -1.33
CA ILE A 169 -8.70 -0.28 -0.03
C ILE A 169 -7.19 -0.43 0.06
N ASP A 170 -6.51 0.66 0.36
CA ASP A 170 -5.14 0.66 0.84
C ASP A 170 -5.18 0.51 2.37
N TYR A 171 -4.84 -0.68 2.86
CA TYR A 171 -4.82 -0.98 4.28
C TYR A 171 -3.42 -0.73 4.86
N PRO A 172 -3.29 0.02 5.98
CA PRO A 172 -1.99 0.28 6.59
C PRO A 172 -1.48 -0.93 7.37
N TRP A 173 -0.24 -1.33 7.07
CA TRP A 173 0.50 -2.32 7.83
C TRP A 173 1.61 -1.64 8.63
N PRO A 174 1.49 -1.55 9.96
CA PRO A 174 2.55 -0.99 10.79
C PRO A 174 3.79 -1.88 10.71
N MET A 175 4.92 -1.27 10.36
CA MET A 175 6.22 -1.93 10.29
C MET A 175 7.25 -1.23 11.16
N VAL A 176 8.13 -2.03 11.77
CA VAL A 176 9.24 -1.59 12.62
C VAL A 176 10.56 -2.00 12.00
N LYS A 177 11.64 -1.27 12.30
CA LYS A 177 12.97 -1.65 11.80
C LYS A 177 13.43 -2.97 12.41
N THR A 178 13.97 -3.87 11.58
CA THR A 178 14.68 -5.04 12.10
C THR A 178 16.15 -4.70 12.37
N GLY A 179 16.75 -5.33 13.38
CA GLY A 179 18.18 -5.18 13.66
C GLY A 179 18.60 -3.92 14.41
N SER A 180 17.67 -3.07 14.88
CA SER A 180 17.97 -1.93 15.78
C SER A 180 18.41 -2.36 17.21
N GLY A 181 18.62 -3.66 17.44
CA GLY A 181 19.02 -4.24 18.72
C GLY A 181 20.23 -5.18 18.70
N LYS A 182 21.02 -5.27 17.61
CA LYS A 182 22.22 -6.13 17.56
C LYS A 182 23.55 -5.45 17.91
N ASP A 183 23.51 -4.17 18.29
CA ASP A 183 24.68 -3.42 18.79
C ASP A 183 24.46 -2.96 20.25
N LYS A 184 24.22 -3.91 21.17
CA LYS A 184 24.41 -3.71 22.62
C LYS A 184 25.19 -4.85 23.24
#